data_AF-A0A364MZZ2-F1
#
_entry.id   AF-A0A364MZZ2-F1
#
_cell.length_a   1.000
_cell.length_b   1.000
_cell.length_c   1.000
_cell.angle_alpha   90.00
_cell.angle_beta   90.00
_cell.angle_gamma   90.00
#
_symmetry.space_group_name_H-M   'P 1'
#
loop_
_entity.id
_entity.type
_entity.pdbx_description
1 polymer ?
#
loop_
_entity_poly.entity_id
_entity_poly.type
_entity_poly.pdbx_seq_one_letter_code
_entity_poly.pdbx_strand_id
1 'polypeptide(L)'
;MSSSINIRYHDCEVLCNEMQTFMHNTAFEDVSPWELLNSWTRALDLYEKHAGIILGEDWVALAPAWWTADVQNKHVKTLWAMMSLERELRYRTSEREWFPLPSEDEVEDWANVEDVAFCGCHSHMVIARVVFLLRQNDGGRNTFPTDGSLRYDNDDFTLNVSTQRLVLPERYKWMCYAYRGSPLTLEWQAIFRLVGWTMSREYLLVERLYSRCVREGLISAKSSRSVEDFTTPATCEAISSDREDCPICSSQFSEAEAGDFEPAVKTHCAHFIGKDCLQSWVDSWYSSQKQGTPTCPNCRAPLHNQIDMLPAALQPVVRDWIAYVQANIELDREVDAFLLAARKEEIGGCYGVSLETMLKKLEQRRRQYVKFSNEINVVIQRLRLPDLVAEGHGDSLSHGSR
;
A
#
# COMPACT_ATOMS: atom_id res chain seq x y z
N MET A 1 -25.61 -29.39 -15.09
CA MET A 1 -24.81 -28.31 -14.45
C MET A 1 -25.58 -27.00 -14.33
N SER A 2 -26.23 -26.48 -15.39
CA SER A 2 -27.01 -25.23 -15.34
C SER A 2 -28.08 -25.15 -14.22
N SER A 3 -28.76 -26.25 -13.90
CA SER A 3 -29.78 -26.27 -12.84
C SER A 3 -29.22 -26.01 -11.43
N SER A 4 -28.03 -26.53 -11.10
CA SER A 4 -27.43 -26.33 -9.76
C SER A 4 -26.95 -24.91 -9.52
N ILE A 5 -26.57 -24.19 -10.57
CA ILE A 5 -26.08 -22.82 -10.52
C ILE A 5 -27.27 -21.88 -10.23
N ASN A 6 -28.36 -22.03 -10.98
CA ASN A 6 -29.57 -21.23 -10.76
C ASN A 6 -30.16 -21.42 -9.35
N ILE A 7 -30.05 -22.61 -8.76
CA ILE A 7 -30.46 -22.86 -7.37
C ILE A 7 -29.65 -21.98 -6.40
N ARG A 8 -28.31 -21.90 -6.56
CA ARG A 8 -27.46 -21.07 -5.67
C ARG A 8 -27.81 -19.58 -5.71
N TYR A 9 -28.05 -19.00 -6.89
CA TYR A 9 -28.44 -17.59 -6.98
C TYR A 9 -29.83 -17.33 -6.40
N HIS A 10 -30.75 -18.28 -6.56
CA HIS A 10 -32.07 -18.19 -5.92
C HIS A 10 -31.95 -18.24 -4.40
N ASP A 11 -31.16 -19.18 -3.86
CA ASP A 11 -30.88 -19.28 -2.41
C ASP A 11 -30.24 -17.98 -1.89
N CYS A 12 -29.39 -17.33 -2.70
CA CYS A 12 -28.81 -16.04 -2.37
C CYS A 12 -29.88 -14.94 -2.23
N GLU A 13 -30.81 -14.80 -3.18
CA GLU A 13 -31.92 -13.85 -3.09
C GLU A 13 -32.84 -14.14 -1.91
N VAL A 14 -33.15 -15.41 -1.64
CA VAL A 14 -33.93 -15.81 -0.46
C VAL A 14 -33.25 -15.36 0.83
N LEU A 15 -31.96 -15.64 0.98
CA LEU A 15 -31.17 -15.21 2.14
C LEU A 15 -31.09 -13.69 2.24
N CYS A 16 -30.94 -12.97 1.13
CA CYS A 16 -30.94 -11.50 1.12
C CYS A 16 -32.25 -10.93 1.67
N ASN A 17 -33.39 -11.46 1.22
CA ASN A 17 -34.70 -11.04 1.72
C ASN A 17 -34.91 -11.43 3.19
N GLU A 18 -34.43 -12.60 3.61
CA GLU A 18 -34.46 -13.05 5.00
C GLU A 18 -33.63 -12.13 5.91
N MET A 19 -32.42 -11.76 5.48
CA MET A 19 -31.56 -10.79 6.16
C MET A 19 -32.25 -9.43 6.31
N GLN A 20 -32.85 -8.91 5.23
CA GLN A 20 -33.59 -7.64 5.27
C GLN A 20 -34.77 -7.69 6.24
N THR A 21 -35.52 -8.79 6.24
CA THR A 21 -36.63 -9.02 7.17
C THR A 21 -36.14 -9.09 8.62
N PHE A 22 -35.05 -9.83 8.87
CA PHE A 22 -34.44 -9.93 10.19
C PHE A 22 -33.97 -8.57 10.71
N MET A 23 -33.25 -7.79 9.89
CA MET A 23 -32.80 -6.45 10.25
C MET A 23 -33.98 -5.51 10.57
N HIS A 24 -35.05 -5.56 9.77
CA HIS A 24 -36.24 -4.74 9.99
C HIS A 24 -36.97 -5.08 11.30
N ASN A 25 -37.00 -6.36 11.67
CA ASN A 25 -37.72 -6.84 12.85
C ASN A 25 -36.87 -6.85 14.13
N THR A 26 -35.56 -6.59 14.04
CA THR A 26 -34.69 -6.57 15.21
C THR A 26 -34.84 -5.23 15.93
N ALA A 27 -35.43 -5.27 17.12
CA ALA A 27 -35.49 -4.13 18.04
C ALA A 27 -34.43 -4.28 19.14
N PHE A 28 -33.99 -3.15 19.70
CA PHE A 28 -32.97 -3.12 20.77
C PHE A 28 -33.50 -2.66 22.12
N GLU A 29 -34.75 -2.17 22.17
CA GLU A 29 -35.37 -1.65 23.39
C GLU A 29 -35.92 -2.80 24.23
N ASP A 30 -35.60 -2.80 25.53
CA ASP A 30 -36.08 -3.77 26.53
C ASP A 30 -35.82 -5.26 26.24
N VAL A 31 -34.78 -5.56 25.44
CA VAL A 31 -34.40 -6.92 25.08
C VAL A 31 -33.61 -7.58 26.20
N SER A 32 -34.01 -8.79 26.59
CA SER A 32 -33.27 -9.56 27.59
C SER A 32 -31.90 -10.02 27.06
N PRO A 33 -30.90 -10.29 27.93
CA PRO A 33 -29.59 -10.77 27.50
C PRO A 33 -29.63 -12.06 26.66
N TRP A 34 -30.60 -12.95 26.93
CA TRP A 34 -30.79 -14.18 26.17
C TRP A 34 -31.33 -13.90 24.75
N GLU A 35 -32.29 -12.97 24.62
CA GLU A 35 -32.79 -12.55 23.30
C GLU A 35 -31.71 -11.85 22.47
N LEU A 36 -30.84 -11.03 23.10
CA LEU A 36 -29.68 -10.43 22.43
C LEU A 36 -28.72 -11.50 21.90
N LEU A 37 -28.38 -12.50 22.72
CA LEU A 37 -27.51 -13.61 22.31
C LEU A 37 -28.10 -14.42 21.15
N ASN A 38 -29.40 -14.68 21.17
CA ASN A 38 -30.09 -15.38 20.08
C ASN A 38 -30.09 -14.55 18.80
N SER A 39 -30.39 -13.26 18.89
CA SER A 39 -30.36 -12.34 17.75
C SER A 39 -28.95 -12.23 17.18
N TRP A 40 -27.93 -12.14 18.03
CA TRP A 40 -26.53 -12.13 17.58
C TRP A 40 -26.17 -13.42 16.85
N THR A 41 -26.45 -14.59 17.44
CA THR A 41 -26.18 -15.89 16.83
C THR A 41 -26.90 -16.05 15.49
N ARG A 42 -28.12 -15.51 15.39
CA ARG A 42 -28.90 -15.53 14.15
C ARG A 42 -28.32 -14.59 13.09
N ALA A 43 -27.92 -13.38 13.47
CA ALA A 43 -27.25 -12.45 12.56
C ALA A 43 -25.96 -13.06 12.00
N LEU A 44 -25.17 -13.70 12.88
CA LEU A 44 -23.96 -14.43 12.54
C LEU A 44 -24.21 -15.53 11.50
N ASP A 45 -25.17 -16.42 11.77
CA ASP A 45 -25.55 -17.50 10.86
C ASP A 45 -26.03 -16.99 9.48
N LEU A 46 -26.87 -15.95 9.47
CA LEU A 46 -27.41 -15.39 8.23
C LEU A 46 -26.31 -14.76 7.37
N TYR A 47 -25.44 -13.93 7.97
CA TYR A 47 -24.38 -13.30 7.19
C TYR A 47 -23.35 -14.33 6.71
N GLU A 48 -22.97 -15.33 7.51
CA GLU A 48 -21.99 -16.34 7.11
C GLU A 48 -22.49 -17.18 5.95
N LYS A 49 -23.77 -17.59 5.99
CA LYS A 49 -24.41 -18.29 4.86
C LYS A 49 -24.44 -17.43 3.61
N HIS A 50 -24.85 -16.17 3.74
CA HIS A 50 -24.95 -15.27 2.60
C HIS A 50 -23.59 -14.96 1.98
N ALA A 51 -22.59 -14.70 2.83
CA ALA A 51 -21.22 -14.50 2.42
C ALA A 51 -20.62 -15.77 1.78
N GLY A 52 -20.78 -16.95 2.39
CA GLY A 52 -20.28 -18.19 1.82
C GLY A 52 -20.82 -18.48 0.41
N ILE A 53 -22.04 -18.01 0.14
CA ILE A 53 -22.66 -18.05 -1.18
C ILE A 53 -22.02 -17.02 -2.12
N ILE A 54 -22.11 -15.72 -1.83
CA ILE A 54 -21.60 -14.64 -2.72
C ILE A 54 -20.11 -14.81 -3.04
N LEU A 55 -19.35 -15.41 -2.12
CA LEU A 55 -17.90 -15.38 -2.13
C LEU A 55 -17.23 -16.69 -2.51
N GLY A 56 -18.01 -17.66 -2.99
CA GLY A 56 -17.47 -18.87 -3.59
C GLY A 56 -16.70 -18.56 -4.89
N GLU A 57 -15.63 -19.31 -5.14
CA GLU A 57 -14.66 -19.08 -6.24
C GLU A 57 -15.26 -19.09 -7.66
N ASP A 58 -16.50 -19.56 -7.84
CA ASP A 58 -17.16 -19.70 -9.15
C ASP A 58 -18.27 -18.65 -9.42
N TRP A 59 -18.45 -17.65 -8.54
CA TRP A 59 -19.66 -16.82 -8.54
C TRP A 59 -19.79 -15.81 -9.70
N VAL A 60 -18.69 -15.41 -10.35
CA VAL A 60 -18.74 -14.42 -11.44
C VAL A 60 -18.89 -15.10 -12.81
N ALA A 61 -18.20 -16.23 -13.02
CA ALA A 61 -18.16 -16.90 -14.32
C ALA A 61 -19.49 -17.55 -14.74
N LEU A 62 -20.37 -17.81 -13.78
CA LEU A 62 -21.61 -18.57 -13.97
C LEU A 62 -22.87 -17.76 -13.65
N ALA A 63 -22.74 -16.43 -13.60
CA ALA A 63 -23.83 -15.52 -13.28
C ALA A 63 -24.98 -15.61 -14.30
N PRO A 64 -26.23 -15.82 -13.86
CA PRO A 64 -27.38 -15.78 -14.76
C PRO A 64 -27.61 -14.35 -15.27
N ALA A 65 -28.29 -14.20 -16.40
CA ALA A 65 -28.47 -12.90 -17.05
C ALA A 65 -29.15 -11.82 -16.19
N TRP A 66 -29.92 -12.22 -15.18
CA TRP A 66 -30.59 -11.31 -14.25
C TRP A 66 -29.69 -10.84 -13.09
N TRP A 67 -28.51 -11.45 -12.91
CA TRP A 67 -27.53 -11.11 -11.87
C TRP A 67 -26.69 -9.89 -12.26
N THR A 68 -27.36 -8.75 -12.44
CA THR A 68 -26.74 -7.50 -12.88
C THR A 68 -25.87 -6.88 -11.79
N ALA A 69 -25.08 -5.85 -12.15
CA ALA A 69 -24.30 -5.07 -11.19
C ALA A 69 -25.19 -4.46 -10.08
N ASP A 70 -26.41 -4.04 -10.39
CA ASP A 70 -27.35 -3.49 -9.40
C ASP A 70 -27.79 -4.54 -8.37
N VAL A 71 -28.03 -5.78 -8.84
CA VAL A 71 -28.35 -6.92 -7.96
C VAL A 71 -27.16 -7.22 -7.06
N GLN A 72 -25.94 -7.31 -7.62
CA GLN A 72 -24.72 -7.51 -6.84
C GLN A 72 -24.54 -6.41 -5.78
N ASN A 73 -24.75 -5.15 -6.16
CA ASN A 73 -24.68 -4.01 -5.26
C ASN A 73 -25.74 -4.08 -4.15
N LYS A 74 -26.98 -4.49 -4.45
CA LYS A 74 -28.03 -4.73 -3.45
C LYS A 74 -27.56 -5.76 -2.42
N HIS A 75 -27.06 -6.91 -2.88
CA HIS A 75 -26.58 -7.99 -2.03
C HIS A 75 -25.46 -7.54 -1.09
N VAL A 76 -24.50 -6.79 -1.62
CA VAL A 76 -23.37 -6.29 -0.85
C VAL A 76 -23.81 -5.29 0.20
N LYS A 77 -24.71 -4.36 -0.16
CA LYS A 77 -25.31 -3.43 0.81
C LYS A 77 -26.05 -4.17 1.93
N THR A 78 -26.83 -5.19 1.58
CA THR A 78 -27.51 -6.04 2.58
C THR A 78 -26.52 -6.76 3.49
N LEU A 79 -25.43 -7.31 2.94
CA LEU A 79 -24.39 -7.97 3.71
C LEU A 79 -23.72 -6.99 4.69
N TRP A 80 -23.35 -5.80 4.23
CA TRP A 80 -22.77 -4.74 5.05
C TRP A 80 -23.70 -4.28 6.19
N ALA A 81 -24.98 -4.08 5.88
CA ALA A 81 -25.97 -3.73 6.88
C ALA A 81 -26.11 -4.84 7.94
N MET A 82 -26.11 -6.11 7.52
CA MET A 82 -26.15 -7.24 8.46
C MET A 82 -24.90 -7.33 9.32
N MET A 83 -23.70 -7.11 8.75
CA MET A 83 -22.46 -7.10 9.53
C MET A 83 -22.44 -5.95 10.54
N SER A 84 -23.06 -4.81 10.21
CA SER A 84 -23.22 -3.69 11.14
C SER A 84 -24.17 -4.04 12.28
N LEU A 85 -25.30 -4.68 11.97
CA LEU A 85 -26.24 -5.19 12.98
C LEU A 85 -25.60 -6.26 13.87
N GLU A 86 -24.89 -7.22 13.28
CA GLU A 86 -24.13 -8.24 14.00
C GLU A 86 -23.17 -7.60 14.99
N ARG A 87 -22.38 -6.63 14.53
CA ARG A 87 -21.43 -5.92 15.38
C ARG A 87 -22.12 -5.25 16.57
N GLU A 88 -23.24 -4.57 16.33
CA GLU A 88 -23.98 -3.92 17.43
C GLU A 88 -24.50 -4.94 18.45
N LEU A 89 -25.14 -6.01 17.98
CA LEU A 89 -25.65 -7.10 18.84
C LEU A 89 -24.53 -7.75 19.64
N ARG A 90 -23.37 -7.99 19.01
CA ARG A 90 -22.19 -8.58 19.63
C ARG A 90 -21.63 -7.73 20.77
N TYR A 91 -21.52 -6.42 20.58
CA TYR A 91 -21.03 -5.50 21.62
C TYR A 91 -22.01 -5.37 22.78
N ARG A 92 -23.32 -5.26 22.49
CA ARG A 92 -24.36 -5.24 23.51
C ARG A 92 -24.36 -6.53 24.34
N THR A 93 -24.28 -7.69 23.69
CA THR A 93 -24.24 -8.99 24.36
C THR A 93 -22.99 -9.16 25.24
N SER A 94 -21.86 -8.59 24.82
CA SER A 94 -20.58 -8.69 25.53
C SER A 94 -20.39 -7.63 26.60
N GLU A 95 -21.35 -6.71 26.79
CA GLU A 95 -21.24 -5.55 27.69
C GLU A 95 -19.95 -4.73 27.45
N ARG A 96 -19.53 -4.62 26.18
CA ARG A 96 -18.34 -3.86 25.77
C ARG A 96 -18.73 -2.51 25.21
N GLU A 97 -17.88 -1.52 25.43
CA GLU A 97 -18.05 -0.18 24.88
C GLU A 97 -18.03 -0.21 23.36
N TRP A 98 -19.13 0.21 22.76
CA TRP A 98 -19.25 0.36 21.31
C TRP A 98 -18.55 1.65 20.87
N PHE A 99 -17.88 1.61 19.73
CA PHE A 99 -17.25 2.78 19.12
C PHE A 99 -17.53 2.87 17.62
N PRO A 100 -17.56 4.08 17.04
CA PRO A 100 -17.72 4.25 15.61
C PRO A 100 -16.45 3.82 14.86
N LEU A 101 -16.62 3.10 13.76
CA LEU A 101 -15.52 2.83 12.83
C LEU A 101 -15.30 4.05 11.91
N PRO A 102 -14.06 4.33 11.45
CA PRO A 102 -13.78 5.43 10.53
C PRO A 102 -14.69 5.40 9.31
N SER A 103 -15.33 6.54 9.00
CA SER A 103 -16.45 6.59 8.06
C SER A 103 -16.12 6.00 6.69
N GLU A 104 -17.16 5.44 6.11
CA GLU A 104 -17.15 4.80 4.80
C GLU A 104 -17.55 5.77 3.68
N ASP A 105 -18.19 6.88 4.08
CA ASP A 105 -18.81 7.89 3.21
C ASP A 105 -17.82 8.69 2.35
N GLU A 106 -16.52 8.63 2.65
CA GLU A 106 -15.49 9.40 1.93
C GLU A 106 -14.71 8.57 0.88
N VAL A 107 -15.08 7.31 0.64
CA VAL A 107 -14.42 6.47 -0.36
C VAL A 107 -15.30 6.42 -1.60
N GLU A 108 -15.11 7.33 -2.55
CA GLU A 108 -15.83 7.32 -3.85
C GLU A 108 -15.64 6.02 -4.68
N ASP A 109 -14.83 5.07 -4.19
CA ASP A 109 -14.35 3.89 -4.92
C ASP A 109 -14.90 2.54 -4.37
N TRP A 110 -16.06 2.54 -3.70
CA TRP A 110 -16.78 1.28 -3.34
C TRP A 110 -17.19 0.44 -4.55
N ALA A 111 -16.99 0.93 -5.78
CA ALA A 111 -17.35 0.25 -7.02
C ALA A 111 -16.74 -1.16 -7.15
N ASN A 112 -15.64 -1.45 -6.45
CA ASN A 112 -15.13 -2.81 -6.31
C ASN A 112 -15.35 -3.34 -4.91
N VAL A 113 -16.56 -3.82 -4.67
CA VAL A 113 -16.95 -4.73 -3.60
C VAL A 113 -15.87 -5.81 -3.32
N GLU A 114 -15.17 -6.27 -4.37
CA GLU A 114 -14.08 -7.24 -4.29
C GLU A 114 -12.83 -6.77 -3.52
N ASP A 115 -12.50 -5.48 -3.61
CA ASP A 115 -11.25 -4.95 -3.07
C ASP A 115 -11.28 -4.80 -1.55
N VAL A 116 -12.44 -4.47 -0.97
CA VAL A 116 -12.56 -4.25 0.49
C VAL A 116 -12.81 -5.56 1.21
N ALA A 117 -13.63 -6.45 0.64
CA ALA A 117 -14.13 -7.61 1.37
C ALA A 117 -13.38 -8.92 1.08
N PHE A 118 -12.72 -9.08 -0.08
CA PHE A 118 -12.38 -10.45 -0.57
C PHE A 118 -10.91 -10.79 -0.76
N CYS A 119 -10.07 -9.91 -1.30
CA CYS A 119 -8.61 -10.13 -1.33
C CYS A 119 -7.92 -8.93 -1.98
N GLY A 120 -8.40 -7.72 -1.73
CA GLY A 120 -7.83 -6.55 -2.37
C GLY A 120 -6.36 -6.35 -2.03
N CYS A 121 -5.71 -5.51 -2.82
CA CYS A 121 -4.31 -5.12 -2.64
C CYS A 121 -3.96 -4.71 -1.20
N HIS A 122 -4.92 -4.15 -0.44
CA HIS A 122 -4.74 -3.78 0.97
C HIS A 122 -4.47 -4.97 1.89
N SER A 123 -5.19 -6.09 1.69
CA SER A 123 -4.97 -7.31 2.49
C SER A 123 -3.55 -7.85 2.29
N HIS A 124 -3.08 -7.84 1.04
CA HIS A 124 -1.72 -8.27 0.70
C HIS A 124 -0.65 -7.36 1.31
N MET A 125 -0.91 -6.07 1.45
CA MET A 125 0.00 -5.13 2.13
C MET A 125 0.10 -5.41 3.63
N VAL A 126 -1.02 -5.70 4.29
CA VAL A 126 -1.04 -6.06 5.72
C VAL A 126 -0.30 -7.38 5.93
N ILE A 127 -0.55 -8.38 5.09
CA ILE A 127 0.16 -9.67 5.15
C ILE A 127 1.66 -9.47 4.89
N ALA A 128 2.04 -8.66 3.90
CA ALA A 128 3.44 -8.30 3.64
C ALA A 128 4.10 -7.72 4.88
N ARG A 129 3.42 -6.81 5.60
CA ARG A 129 3.90 -6.24 6.86
C ARG A 129 4.13 -7.31 7.91
N VAL A 130 3.18 -8.21 8.13
CA VAL A 130 3.30 -9.29 9.11
C VAL A 130 4.48 -10.20 8.77
N VAL A 131 4.62 -10.62 7.51
CA VAL A 131 5.75 -11.44 7.04
C VAL A 131 7.09 -10.71 7.27
N PHE A 132 7.16 -9.42 6.93
CA PHE A 132 8.34 -8.60 7.19
C PHE A 132 8.69 -8.54 8.67
N LEU A 133 7.71 -8.24 9.53
CA LEU A 133 7.91 -8.15 10.98
C LEU A 133 8.43 -9.45 11.59
N LEU A 134 7.88 -10.59 11.15
CA LEU A 134 8.33 -11.91 11.60
C LEU A 134 9.79 -12.16 11.21
N ARG A 135 10.17 -11.87 9.95
CA ARG A 135 11.55 -11.99 9.47
C ARG A 135 12.54 -11.10 10.22
N GLN A 136 12.14 -9.87 10.55
CA GLN A 136 13.00 -8.97 11.33
C GLN A 136 13.18 -9.48 12.77
N ASN A 137 12.08 -9.92 13.40
CA ASN A 137 12.11 -10.45 14.76
C ASN A 137 12.98 -11.71 14.87
N ASP A 138 12.84 -12.65 13.94
CA ASP A 138 13.64 -13.89 13.92
C ASP A 138 15.14 -13.61 13.69
N GLY A 139 15.45 -12.52 12.97
CA GLY A 139 16.83 -12.07 12.75
C GLY A 139 17.38 -11.14 13.85
N GLY A 140 16.58 -10.79 14.88
CA GLY A 140 16.97 -9.79 15.88
C GLY A 140 17.26 -8.40 15.29
N ARG A 141 16.69 -8.08 14.13
CA ARG A 141 16.93 -6.84 13.38
C ARG A 141 15.90 -5.78 13.77
N ASN A 142 16.30 -4.51 13.68
CA ASN A 142 15.40 -3.39 13.91
C ASN A 142 14.42 -3.26 12.73
N THR A 143 13.13 -3.12 13.03
CA THR A 143 12.07 -2.94 12.03
C THR A 143 11.97 -1.51 11.51
N PHE A 144 12.72 -0.58 12.10
CA PHE A 144 12.78 0.83 11.72
C PHE A 144 14.22 1.23 11.40
N PRO A 145 14.49 1.71 10.18
CA PRO A 145 15.83 2.12 9.79
C PRO A 145 16.31 3.32 10.60
N THR A 146 17.59 3.34 10.94
CA THR A 146 18.25 4.45 11.66
C THR A 146 18.97 5.41 10.72
N ASP A 147 19.13 5.03 9.46
CA ASP A 147 19.84 5.79 8.41
C ASP A 147 18.91 6.74 7.63
N GLY A 148 17.63 6.83 8.02
CA GLY A 148 16.63 7.67 7.35
C GLY A 148 16.05 7.07 6.08
N SER A 149 16.38 5.82 5.73
CA SER A 149 15.74 5.10 4.62
C SER A 149 14.26 4.81 4.88
N LEU A 150 13.54 4.39 3.84
CA LEU A 150 12.15 3.98 3.97
C LEU A 150 12.09 2.60 4.63
N ARG A 151 11.12 2.44 5.54
CA ARG A 151 10.97 1.24 6.38
C ARG A 151 10.96 -0.10 5.62
N TYR A 152 10.32 -0.11 4.45
CA TYR A 152 10.07 -1.32 3.67
C TYR A 152 10.96 -1.40 2.42
N ASP A 153 11.96 -0.52 2.28
CA ASP A 153 12.89 -0.51 1.15
C ASP A 153 14.03 -1.52 1.35
N ASN A 154 13.67 -2.80 1.43
CA ASN A 154 14.61 -3.92 1.57
C ASN A 154 14.01 -5.23 1.04
N ASP A 155 14.89 -6.19 0.76
CA ASP A 155 14.53 -7.49 0.18
C ASP A 155 13.65 -8.37 1.10
N ASP A 156 13.55 -8.05 2.39
CA ASP A 156 12.68 -8.79 3.30
C ASP A 156 11.20 -8.46 3.11
N PHE A 157 10.88 -7.30 2.54
CA PHE A 157 9.52 -6.89 2.23
C PHE A 157 9.09 -7.41 0.86
N THR A 158 8.13 -8.34 0.83
CA THR A 158 7.66 -8.96 -0.41
C THR A 158 6.18 -8.75 -0.63
N LEU A 159 5.83 -8.30 -1.84
CA LEU A 159 4.44 -8.18 -2.31
C LEU A 159 3.97 -9.42 -3.08
N ASN A 160 4.82 -10.43 -3.27
CA ASN A 160 4.46 -11.63 -3.99
C ASN A 160 3.51 -12.51 -3.14
N VAL A 161 2.23 -12.56 -3.52
CA VAL A 161 1.17 -13.25 -2.78
C VAL A 161 1.50 -14.73 -2.53
N SER A 162 2.03 -15.43 -3.52
CA SER A 162 2.39 -16.86 -3.39
C SER A 162 3.50 -17.05 -2.36
N THR A 163 4.51 -16.18 -2.37
CA THR A 163 5.60 -16.18 -1.39
C THR A 163 5.07 -15.86 0.00
N GLN A 164 4.25 -14.83 0.14
CA GLN A 164 3.59 -14.49 1.41
C GLN A 164 2.84 -15.69 2.00
N ARG A 165 1.97 -16.34 1.21
CA ARG A 165 1.19 -17.50 1.66
C ARG A 165 2.07 -18.68 2.09
N LEU A 166 3.20 -18.89 1.41
CA LEU A 166 4.13 -19.99 1.71
C LEU A 166 4.85 -19.76 3.05
N VAL A 167 5.26 -18.53 3.34
CA VAL A 167 6.08 -18.21 4.53
C VAL A 167 5.26 -17.79 5.74
N LEU A 168 3.97 -17.48 5.57
CA LEU A 168 3.10 -17.03 6.65
C LEU A 168 2.81 -18.18 7.63
N PRO A 169 3.16 -18.05 8.93
CA PRO A 169 2.87 -19.08 9.92
C PRO A 169 1.38 -19.40 10.03
N GLU A 170 1.06 -20.65 10.41
CA GLU A 170 -0.32 -21.15 10.50
C GLU A 170 -1.25 -20.22 11.30
N ARG A 171 -0.76 -19.67 12.42
CA ARG A 171 -1.53 -18.76 13.29
C ARG A 171 -2.00 -17.47 12.60
N TYR A 172 -1.39 -17.06 11.49
CA TYR A 172 -1.76 -15.86 10.73
C TYR A 172 -2.45 -16.19 9.40
N LYS A 173 -2.58 -17.46 9.01
CA LYS A 173 -3.18 -17.82 7.72
C LYS A 173 -4.61 -17.32 7.56
N TRP A 174 -5.35 -17.13 8.65
CA TRP A 174 -6.69 -16.52 8.63
C TRP A 174 -6.73 -15.11 8.02
N MET A 175 -5.60 -14.39 7.99
CA MET A 175 -5.49 -13.09 7.32
C MET A 175 -5.67 -13.21 5.81
N CYS A 176 -5.34 -14.37 5.24
CA CYS A 176 -5.61 -14.68 3.83
C CYS A 176 -7.03 -15.22 3.68
N TYR A 177 -7.82 -14.58 2.81
CA TYR A 177 -9.19 -15.03 2.52
C TYR A 177 -9.28 -16.50 2.14
N ALA A 178 -8.34 -16.99 1.30
CA ALA A 178 -8.27 -18.38 0.85
C ALA A 178 -8.20 -19.42 1.99
N TYR A 179 -7.73 -19.05 3.18
CA TYR A 179 -7.71 -19.94 4.36
C TYR A 179 -8.85 -19.66 5.35
N ARG A 180 -9.45 -18.47 5.29
CA ARG A 180 -10.51 -18.07 6.23
C ARG A 180 -11.89 -18.55 5.78
N GLY A 181 -12.19 -18.47 4.49
CA GLY A 181 -13.49 -18.89 3.93
C GLY A 181 -14.69 -18.05 4.35
N SER A 182 -14.48 -16.94 5.07
CA SER A 182 -15.52 -16.00 5.50
C SER A 182 -15.02 -14.55 5.41
N PRO A 183 -15.86 -13.52 5.49
CA PRO A 183 -15.42 -12.13 5.61
C PRO A 183 -14.70 -11.85 6.94
N LEU A 184 -13.90 -10.78 6.99
CA LEU A 184 -13.38 -10.25 8.26
C LEU A 184 -14.52 -9.53 9.01
N THR A 185 -14.45 -9.45 10.34
CA THR A 185 -15.32 -8.53 11.09
C THR A 185 -15.06 -7.08 10.68
N LEU A 186 -16.01 -6.18 10.91
CA LEU A 186 -15.90 -4.78 10.49
C LEU A 186 -14.67 -4.08 11.12
N GLU A 187 -14.29 -4.43 12.34
CA GLU A 187 -13.04 -3.95 12.95
C GLU A 187 -11.80 -4.34 12.13
N TRP A 188 -11.70 -5.62 11.78
CA TRP A 188 -10.57 -6.13 11.00
C TRP A 188 -10.58 -5.62 9.56
N GLN A 189 -11.76 -5.41 8.97
CA GLN A 189 -11.87 -4.73 7.68
C GLN A 189 -11.36 -3.28 7.77
N ALA A 190 -11.72 -2.55 8.83
CA ALA A 190 -11.22 -1.19 9.05
C ALA A 190 -9.70 -1.15 9.22
N ILE A 191 -9.12 -2.10 9.98
CA ILE A 191 -7.68 -2.27 10.13
C ILE A 191 -7.03 -2.56 8.78
N PHE A 192 -7.52 -3.58 8.06
CA PHE A 192 -6.93 -4.00 6.80
C PHE A 192 -7.00 -2.90 5.74
N ARG A 193 -8.14 -2.21 5.68
CA ARG A 193 -8.34 -1.04 4.82
C ARG A 193 -7.34 0.04 5.16
N LEU A 194 -7.31 0.55 6.39
CA LEU A 194 -6.48 1.70 6.73
C LEU A 194 -4.99 1.39 6.71
N VAL A 195 -4.57 0.27 7.30
CA VAL A 195 -3.16 -0.14 7.30
C VAL A 195 -2.72 -0.49 5.88
N GLY A 196 -3.48 -1.33 5.17
CA GLY A 196 -3.13 -1.73 3.82
C GLY A 196 -3.13 -0.56 2.84
N TRP A 197 -4.10 0.36 2.94
CA TRP A 197 -4.16 1.56 2.11
C TRP A 197 -2.97 2.48 2.38
N THR A 198 -2.71 2.84 3.65
CA THR A 198 -1.61 3.76 4.02
C THR A 198 -0.27 3.19 3.58
N MET A 199 -0.03 1.90 3.86
CA MET A 199 1.16 1.20 3.39
C MET A 199 1.29 1.19 1.87
N SER A 200 0.22 0.84 1.13
CA SER A 200 0.28 0.79 -0.34
C SER A 200 0.62 2.14 -0.96
N ARG A 201 0.19 3.23 -0.31
CA ARG A 201 0.39 4.60 -0.76
C ARG A 201 1.79 5.09 -0.43
N GLU A 202 2.28 4.79 0.76
CA GLU A 202 3.61 5.19 1.23
C GLU A 202 4.73 4.37 0.60
N TYR A 203 4.59 3.04 0.56
CA TYR A 203 5.58 2.14 -0.02
C TYR A 203 5.81 2.43 -1.51
N LEU A 204 4.73 2.61 -2.27
CA LEU A 204 4.80 2.85 -3.72
C LEU A 204 4.84 4.36 -4.05
N LEU A 205 5.03 5.24 -3.08
CA LEU A 205 4.91 6.69 -3.29
C LEU A 205 5.87 7.16 -4.37
N VAL A 206 7.17 6.94 -4.15
CA VAL A 206 8.21 7.51 -4.99
C VAL A 206 8.16 6.89 -6.39
N GLU A 207 7.97 5.58 -6.48
CA GLU A 207 7.81 4.86 -7.76
C GLU A 207 6.59 5.37 -8.56
N ARG A 208 5.44 5.58 -7.92
CA ARG A 208 4.23 6.11 -8.58
C ARG A 208 4.43 7.55 -9.05
N LEU A 209 5.10 8.38 -8.25
CA LEU A 209 5.41 9.75 -8.62
C LEU A 209 6.40 9.82 -9.77
N TYR A 210 7.46 8.99 -9.74
CA TYR A 210 8.41 8.87 -10.83
C TYR A 210 7.71 8.45 -12.12
N SER A 211 6.95 7.35 -12.07
CA SER A 211 6.19 6.83 -13.22
C SER A 211 5.20 7.85 -13.77
N ARG A 212 4.58 8.63 -12.89
CA ARG A 212 3.72 9.74 -13.30
C ARG A 212 4.53 10.86 -13.97
N CYS A 213 5.63 11.31 -13.40
CA CYS A 213 6.48 12.34 -14.00
C CYS A 213 6.98 11.93 -15.38
N VAL A 214 7.37 10.66 -15.57
CA VAL A 214 7.74 10.10 -16.88
C VAL A 214 6.58 10.18 -17.87
N ARG A 215 5.39 9.70 -17.48
CA ARG A 215 4.19 9.71 -18.34
C ARG A 215 3.77 11.12 -18.75
N GLU A 216 4.00 12.09 -17.87
CA GLU A 216 3.67 13.50 -18.10
C GLU A 216 4.81 14.27 -18.78
N GLY A 217 5.89 13.61 -19.19
CA GLY A 217 7.03 14.22 -19.88
C GLY A 217 7.87 15.16 -19.01
N LEU A 218 7.69 15.14 -17.68
CA LEU A 218 8.44 15.99 -16.75
C LEU A 218 9.87 15.48 -16.50
N ILE A 219 10.08 14.18 -16.70
CA ILE A 219 11.40 13.53 -16.63
C ILE A 219 11.52 12.51 -17.75
N SER A 220 12.74 12.26 -18.21
CA SER A 220 13.01 11.23 -19.21
C SER A 220 12.85 9.83 -18.60
N ALA A 221 12.21 8.90 -19.31
CA ALA A 221 12.19 7.49 -18.90
C ALA A 221 13.59 6.87 -18.77
N LYS A 222 14.60 7.50 -19.38
CA LYS A 222 16.01 7.08 -19.37
C LYS A 222 16.85 7.77 -18.29
N SER A 223 16.32 8.75 -17.56
CA SER A 223 17.14 9.52 -16.59
C SER A 223 17.69 8.65 -15.45
N SER A 224 17.11 7.48 -15.17
CA SER A 224 17.65 6.54 -14.19
C SER A 224 18.68 5.54 -14.75
N ARG A 225 19.01 5.64 -16.05
CA ARG A 225 19.89 4.67 -16.73
C ARG A 225 21.33 5.14 -16.92
N SER A 226 21.56 6.45 -17.06
CA SER A 226 22.93 6.97 -17.23
C SER A 226 23.62 7.07 -15.88
N VAL A 227 24.79 6.46 -15.75
CA VAL A 227 25.60 6.53 -14.52
C VAL A 227 25.92 7.98 -14.12
N GLU A 228 26.09 8.86 -15.09
CA GLU A 228 26.37 10.28 -14.88
C GLU A 228 25.21 11.03 -14.21
N ASP A 229 23.98 10.54 -14.33
CA ASP A 229 22.80 11.20 -13.76
C ASP A 229 22.73 11.03 -12.23
N PHE A 230 23.43 10.03 -11.67
CA PHE A 230 23.37 9.71 -10.23
C PHE A 230 24.73 9.46 -9.57
N THR A 231 25.82 9.73 -10.27
CA THR A 231 27.18 9.66 -9.72
C THR A 231 27.95 10.94 -10.01
N THR A 232 29.12 11.08 -9.40
CA THR A 232 30.04 12.19 -9.65
C THR A 232 31.38 11.67 -10.18
N PRO A 233 31.98 12.27 -11.22
CA PRO A 233 33.34 11.90 -11.64
C PRO A 233 34.32 12.05 -10.47
N ALA A 234 35.16 11.04 -10.22
CA ALA A 234 35.96 10.98 -9.00
C ALA A 234 37.29 10.22 -9.15
N THR A 235 37.86 10.14 -10.35
CA THR A 235 39.11 9.43 -10.63
C THR A 235 40.27 9.88 -9.72
N CYS A 236 40.54 11.19 -9.64
CA CYS A 236 41.58 11.72 -8.76
C CYS A 236 41.34 11.36 -7.27
N GLU A 237 40.08 11.43 -6.81
CA GLU A 237 39.72 11.10 -5.44
C GLU A 237 39.95 9.61 -5.14
N ALA A 238 39.60 8.72 -6.07
CA ALA A 238 39.82 7.28 -5.94
C ALA A 238 41.33 6.95 -5.85
N ILE A 239 42.15 7.51 -6.75
CA ILE A 239 43.61 7.29 -6.77
C ILE A 239 44.24 7.78 -5.46
N SER A 240 43.86 8.98 -4.99
CA SER A 240 44.39 9.56 -3.74
C SER A 240 43.96 8.85 -2.46
N SER A 241 42.96 7.97 -2.52
CA SER A 241 42.45 7.21 -1.37
C SER A 241 42.91 5.76 -1.34
N ASP A 242 43.98 5.43 -2.08
CA ASP A 242 44.56 4.07 -2.24
C ASP A 242 43.52 3.03 -2.69
N ARG A 243 42.44 3.48 -3.37
CA ARG A 243 41.45 2.61 -3.99
C ARG A 243 41.66 2.66 -5.49
N GLU A 244 42.75 2.04 -5.92
CA GLU A 244 43.22 2.15 -7.31
C GLU A 244 42.39 1.31 -8.28
N ASP A 245 41.70 0.26 -7.83
CA ASP A 245 41.07 -0.73 -8.71
C ASP A 245 39.53 -0.71 -8.68
N CYS A 246 38.93 -0.90 -9.86
CA CYS A 246 37.50 -1.08 -10.03
C CYS A 246 37.04 -2.42 -9.42
N PRO A 247 36.01 -2.44 -8.54
CA PRO A 247 35.56 -3.67 -7.88
C PRO A 247 34.86 -4.67 -8.81
N ILE A 248 34.56 -4.30 -10.05
CA ILE A 248 33.92 -5.16 -11.05
C ILE A 248 34.97 -5.86 -11.94
N CYS A 249 35.87 -5.10 -12.53
CA CYS A 249 36.83 -5.60 -13.53
C CYS A 249 38.27 -5.73 -13.03
N SER A 250 38.58 -5.19 -11.84
CA SER A 250 39.94 -5.10 -11.27
C SER A 250 40.93 -4.25 -12.08
N SER A 251 40.45 -3.46 -13.05
CA SER A 251 41.27 -2.46 -13.75
C SER A 251 41.55 -1.26 -12.86
N GLN A 252 42.75 -0.68 -13.01
CA GLN A 252 43.13 0.55 -12.33
C GLN A 252 42.35 1.75 -12.87
N PHE A 253 42.09 2.72 -11.99
CA PHE A 253 41.47 3.98 -12.34
C PHE A 253 42.49 4.93 -12.97
N SER A 254 42.11 5.59 -14.07
CA SER A 254 42.92 6.61 -14.72
C SER A 254 42.06 7.66 -15.42
N GLU A 255 42.59 8.87 -15.58
CA GLU A 255 41.98 9.92 -16.40
C GLU A 255 42.35 9.76 -17.88
N ALA A 256 43.38 8.97 -18.18
CA ALA A 256 43.83 8.75 -19.56
C ALA A 256 42.91 7.74 -20.27
N GLU A 257 42.39 8.11 -21.44
CA GLU A 257 41.64 7.22 -22.34
C GLU A 257 42.50 6.12 -23.00
N ALA A 258 43.76 5.95 -22.58
CA ALA A 258 44.73 5.04 -23.21
C ALA A 258 45.11 3.88 -22.27
N GLY A 259 44.69 2.67 -22.61
CA GLY A 259 45.07 1.42 -21.93
C GLY A 259 43.88 0.65 -21.33
N ASP A 260 44.16 -0.31 -20.45
CA ASP A 260 43.17 -1.11 -19.70
C ASP A 260 42.59 -0.34 -18.48
N PHE A 261 42.60 0.99 -18.53
CA PHE A 261 42.17 1.85 -17.43
C PHE A 261 40.74 2.33 -17.59
N GLU A 262 40.09 2.64 -16.48
CA GLU A 262 38.70 3.08 -16.46
C GLU A 262 38.53 4.37 -15.65
N PRO A 263 37.79 5.38 -16.13
CA PRO A 263 37.49 6.54 -15.32
C PRO A 263 36.60 6.15 -14.12
N ALA A 264 36.93 6.63 -12.93
CA ALA A 264 36.16 6.33 -11.72
C ALA A 264 35.01 7.33 -11.54
N VAL A 265 33.87 6.81 -11.09
CA VAL A 265 32.77 7.61 -10.55
C VAL A 265 32.55 7.27 -9.09
N LYS A 266 32.14 8.27 -8.31
CA LYS A 266 31.74 8.12 -6.91
C LYS A 266 30.22 8.05 -6.81
N THR A 267 29.75 6.94 -6.27
CA THR A 267 28.34 6.71 -5.95
C THR A 267 27.93 7.44 -4.68
N HIS A 268 26.63 7.63 -4.43
CA HIS A 268 26.15 8.30 -3.22
C HIS A 268 26.48 7.54 -1.93
N CYS A 269 26.65 6.21 -2.00
CA CYS A 269 27.15 5.40 -0.90
C CYS A 269 28.69 5.49 -0.72
N ALA A 270 29.32 6.48 -1.35
CA ALA A 270 30.74 6.81 -1.30
C ALA A 270 31.70 5.73 -1.83
N HIS A 271 31.22 4.77 -2.60
CA HIS A 271 32.08 3.80 -3.30
C HIS A 271 32.51 4.33 -4.67
N PHE A 272 33.79 4.15 -4.99
CA PHE A 272 34.37 4.38 -6.31
C PHE A 272 34.22 3.14 -7.18
N ILE A 273 33.72 3.32 -8.39
CA ILE A 273 33.50 2.25 -9.37
C ILE A 273 33.86 2.80 -10.73
N GLY A 274 34.38 1.94 -11.60
CA GLY A 274 34.59 2.29 -12.99
C GLY A 274 33.27 2.67 -13.67
N LYS A 275 33.30 3.77 -14.43
CA LYS A 275 32.11 4.35 -15.06
C LYS A 275 31.40 3.38 -16.00
N ASP A 276 32.14 2.75 -16.91
CA ASP A 276 31.60 1.89 -17.96
C ASP A 276 31.17 0.52 -17.40
N CYS A 277 31.88 0.02 -16.40
CA CYS A 277 31.53 -1.14 -15.61
C CYS A 277 30.23 -0.90 -14.84
N LEU A 278 30.08 0.27 -14.20
CA LEU A 278 28.85 0.62 -13.51
C LEU A 278 27.69 0.81 -14.50
N GLN A 279 27.94 1.37 -15.69
CA GLN A 279 26.93 1.50 -16.74
C GLN A 279 26.46 0.13 -17.22
N SER A 280 27.40 -0.76 -17.51
CA SER A 280 27.13 -2.15 -17.89
C SER A 280 26.36 -2.90 -16.79
N TRP A 281 26.69 -2.66 -15.52
CA TRP A 281 25.96 -3.22 -14.38
C TRP A 281 24.50 -2.77 -14.37
N VAL A 282 24.25 -1.46 -14.54
CA VAL A 282 22.91 -0.86 -14.61
C VAL A 282 22.12 -1.39 -15.81
N ASP A 283 22.74 -1.47 -16.99
CA ASP A 283 22.11 -2.00 -18.20
C ASP A 283 21.76 -3.49 -18.06
N SER A 284 22.62 -4.26 -17.39
CA SER A 284 22.36 -5.68 -17.09
C SER A 284 21.16 -5.84 -16.13
N TRP A 285 21.00 -4.93 -15.17
CA TRP A 285 19.89 -4.93 -14.23
C TRP A 285 18.55 -4.74 -14.96
N TYR A 286 18.48 -3.73 -15.82
CA TYR A 286 17.27 -3.45 -16.59
C TYR A 286 16.97 -4.51 -17.66
N SER A 287 17.99 -5.05 -18.32
CA SER A 287 17.79 -6.12 -19.32
C SER A 287 17.33 -7.44 -18.71
N SER A 288 17.72 -7.75 -17.47
CA SER A 288 17.26 -8.92 -16.72
C SER A 288 15.88 -8.78 -16.08
N GLN A 289 15.18 -7.66 -16.31
CA GLN A 289 13.85 -7.37 -15.75
C GLN A 289 13.80 -7.51 -14.22
N LYS A 290 14.91 -7.22 -13.53
CA LYS A 290 14.93 -7.20 -12.07
C LYS A 290 14.04 -6.06 -11.57
N GLN A 291 13.27 -6.34 -10.52
CA GLN A 291 12.44 -5.35 -9.85
C GLN A 291 13.32 -4.44 -8.97
N GLY A 292 12.91 -3.18 -8.81
CA GLY A 292 13.58 -2.21 -7.95
C GLY A 292 14.72 -1.43 -8.61
N THR A 293 15.44 -0.69 -7.77
CA THR A 293 16.55 0.18 -8.16
C THR A 293 17.86 -0.61 -8.29
N PRO A 294 18.68 -0.39 -9.34
CA PRO A 294 20.02 -0.95 -9.41
C PRO A 294 20.82 -0.67 -8.13
N THR A 295 21.53 -1.67 -7.61
CA THR A 295 22.30 -1.55 -6.36
C THR A 295 23.80 -1.45 -6.60
N CYS A 296 24.52 -0.83 -5.68
CA CYS A 296 25.96 -0.70 -5.67
C CYS A 296 26.58 -2.10 -5.64
N PRO A 297 27.43 -2.45 -6.63
CA PRO A 297 28.15 -3.73 -6.65
C PRO A 297 28.93 -4.03 -5.36
N ASN A 298 29.42 -2.99 -4.67
CA ASN A 298 30.26 -3.13 -3.48
C ASN A 298 29.43 -3.35 -2.20
N CYS A 299 28.52 -2.44 -1.86
CA CYS A 299 27.78 -2.49 -0.59
C CYS A 299 26.29 -2.84 -0.73
N ARG A 300 25.79 -3.04 -1.95
CA ARG A 300 24.38 -3.33 -2.26
C ARG A 300 23.37 -2.25 -1.88
N ALA A 301 23.81 -1.07 -1.41
CA ALA A 301 22.95 0.09 -1.30
C ALA A 301 22.36 0.46 -2.68
N PRO A 302 21.14 1.02 -2.79
CA PRO A 302 20.64 1.55 -4.05
C PRO A 302 21.68 2.47 -4.73
N LEU A 303 21.68 2.61 -6.06
CA LEU A 303 22.64 3.49 -6.76
C LEU A 303 22.15 4.93 -6.89
N HIS A 304 20.83 5.13 -6.92
CA HIS A 304 20.21 6.44 -6.94
C HIS A 304 19.07 6.52 -5.93
N ASN A 305 18.91 7.69 -5.33
CA ASN A 305 17.71 8.01 -4.56
C ASN A 305 16.62 8.43 -5.53
N GLN A 306 15.53 7.66 -5.62
CA GLN A 306 14.45 7.96 -6.56
C GLN A 306 13.79 9.33 -6.30
N ILE A 307 13.91 9.90 -5.11
CA ILE A 307 13.44 11.25 -4.81
C ILE A 307 14.26 12.29 -5.57
N ASP A 308 15.58 12.10 -5.64
CA ASP A 308 16.49 13.03 -6.32
C ASP A 308 16.25 13.04 -7.84
N MET A 309 15.67 11.96 -8.37
CA MET A 309 15.25 11.82 -9.76
C MET A 309 13.93 12.54 -10.08
N LEU A 310 13.17 12.98 -9.07
CA LEU A 310 11.96 13.76 -9.29
C LEU A 310 12.31 15.20 -9.67
N PRO A 311 11.43 15.90 -10.42
CA PRO A 311 11.58 17.34 -10.64
C PRO A 311 11.87 18.09 -9.34
N ALA A 312 12.83 19.01 -9.36
CA ALA A 312 13.30 19.72 -8.16
C ALA A 312 12.17 20.37 -7.34
N ALA A 313 11.11 20.85 -8.00
CA ALA A 313 9.94 21.42 -7.35
C ALA A 313 9.09 20.41 -6.54
N LEU A 314 9.16 19.11 -6.86
CA LEU A 314 8.45 18.05 -6.14
C LEU A 314 9.24 17.51 -4.94
N GLN A 315 10.57 17.57 -4.99
CA GLN A 315 11.41 16.93 -3.97
C GLN A 315 11.12 17.41 -2.54
N PRO A 316 10.96 18.73 -2.25
CA PRO A 316 10.68 19.19 -0.89
C PRO A 316 9.37 18.61 -0.35
N VAL A 317 8.29 18.65 -1.14
CA VAL A 317 6.97 18.15 -0.72
C VAL A 317 7.03 16.65 -0.41
N VAL A 318 7.75 15.86 -1.22
CA VAL A 318 7.95 14.43 -0.98
C VAL A 318 8.78 14.17 0.27
N ARG A 319 9.85 14.93 0.50
CA ARG A 319 10.68 14.82 1.72
C ARG A 319 9.90 15.20 2.98
N ASP A 320 9.05 16.22 2.91
CA ASP A 320 8.19 16.63 4.03
C ASP A 320 7.21 15.52 4.42
N TRP A 321 6.64 14.82 3.42
CA TRP A 321 5.81 13.65 3.69
C TRP A 321 6.58 12.49 4.33
N ILE A 322 7.79 12.19 3.83
CA ILE A 322 8.64 11.13 4.41
C ILE A 322 9.01 11.48 5.85
N ALA A 323 9.38 12.74 6.12
CA ALA A 323 9.68 13.22 7.46
C ALA A 323 8.46 13.11 8.39
N TYR A 324 7.26 13.46 7.90
CA TYR A 324 6.00 13.29 8.64
C TYR A 324 5.75 11.82 9.02
N VAL A 325 5.92 10.89 8.07
CA VAL A 325 5.77 9.45 8.30
C VAL A 325 6.79 8.95 9.33
N GLN A 326 8.06 9.34 9.19
CA GLN A 326 9.13 8.94 10.11
C GLN A 326 8.93 9.49 11.53
N ALA A 327 8.38 10.71 11.66
CA ALA A 327 8.05 11.30 12.95
C ALA A 327 6.91 10.56 13.69
N ASN A 328 6.14 9.71 12.99
CA ASN A 328 5.00 8.99 13.55
C ASN A 328 5.28 7.49 13.76
N ILE A 329 6.53 7.17 14.14
CA ILE A 329 7.01 5.80 14.38
C ILE A 329 6.19 5.06 15.46
N GLU A 330 5.67 5.77 16.46
CA GLU A 330 4.88 5.17 17.55
C GLU A 330 3.56 4.58 17.06
N LEU A 331 2.89 5.24 16.10
CA LEU A 331 1.70 4.66 15.48
C LEU A 331 2.03 3.36 14.74
N ASP A 332 3.18 3.33 14.07
CA ASP A 332 3.62 2.13 13.37
C ASP A 332 3.94 0.98 14.35
N ARG A 333 4.57 1.28 15.50
CA ARG A 333 4.80 0.32 16.58
C ARG A 333 3.48 -0.21 17.17
N GLU A 334 2.52 0.67 17.39
CA GLU A 334 1.18 0.32 17.90
C GLU A 334 0.48 -0.67 16.94
N VAL A 335 0.51 -0.38 15.63
CA VAL A 335 -0.04 -1.25 14.59
C VAL A 335 0.72 -2.58 14.51
N ASP A 336 2.06 -2.56 14.55
CA ASP A 336 2.87 -3.78 14.51
C ASP A 336 2.54 -4.71 15.68
N ALA A 337 2.50 -4.16 16.89
CA ALA A 337 2.17 -4.90 18.10
C ALA A 337 0.76 -5.50 18.00
N PHE A 338 -0.21 -4.72 17.51
CA PHE A 338 -1.57 -5.20 17.30
C PHE A 338 -1.63 -6.36 16.28
N LEU A 339 -0.97 -6.22 15.12
CA LEU A 339 -0.96 -7.24 14.08
C LEU A 339 -0.23 -8.52 14.53
N LEU A 340 0.88 -8.39 15.27
CA LEU A 340 1.63 -9.53 15.77
C LEU A 340 0.92 -10.27 16.91
N ALA A 341 0.17 -9.55 17.74
CA ALA A 341 -0.62 -10.13 18.82
C ALA A 341 -1.89 -10.86 18.31
N ALA A 342 -2.34 -10.55 17.10
CA ALA A 342 -3.59 -11.01 16.54
C ALA A 342 -3.71 -12.54 16.47
N ARG A 343 -4.86 -13.07 16.94
CA ARG A 343 -5.18 -14.49 16.96
C ARG A 343 -6.47 -14.78 16.22
N LYS A 344 -6.58 -15.98 15.62
CA LYS A 344 -7.76 -16.38 14.85
C LYS A 344 -9.02 -16.36 15.72
N GLU A 345 -8.89 -16.78 16.97
CA GLU A 345 -9.98 -16.91 17.94
C GLU A 345 -10.53 -15.54 18.37
N GLU A 346 -9.76 -14.47 18.20
CA GLU A 346 -10.11 -13.12 18.63
C GLU A 346 -10.75 -12.28 17.52
N ILE A 347 -10.75 -12.76 16.27
CA ILE A 347 -11.29 -12.01 15.11
C ILE A 347 -12.76 -11.62 15.34
N GLY A 348 -13.55 -12.56 15.84
CA GLY A 348 -14.96 -12.38 16.20
C GLY A 348 -15.19 -11.71 17.55
N GLY A 349 -14.13 -11.30 18.26
CA GLY A 349 -14.22 -10.69 19.59
C GLY A 349 -14.56 -9.21 19.54
N CYS A 350 -15.08 -8.67 20.65
CA CYS A 350 -15.23 -7.22 20.84
C CYS A 350 -13.89 -6.56 21.18
N TYR A 351 -13.68 -5.36 20.66
CA TYR A 351 -12.48 -4.57 20.87
C TYR A 351 -12.77 -3.38 21.78
N GLY A 352 -11.74 -2.91 22.50
CA GLY A 352 -11.86 -1.73 23.35
C GLY A 352 -11.51 -0.43 22.63
N VAL A 353 -11.63 0.67 23.37
CA VAL A 353 -11.29 2.05 22.95
C VAL A 353 -9.84 2.20 22.46
N SER A 354 -8.95 1.28 22.83
CA SER A 354 -7.58 1.26 22.28
C SER A 354 -7.58 1.06 20.77
N LEU A 355 -8.42 0.16 20.23
CA LEU A 355 -8.54 -0.03 18.79
C LEU A 355 -9.14 1.21 18.13
N GLU A 356 -10.18 1.81 18.70
CA GLU A 356 -10.76 3.06 18.20
C GLU A 356 -9.69 4.16 18.09
N THR A 357 -8.87 4.31 19.14
CA THR A 357 -7.81 5.32 19.19
C THR A 357 -6.78 5.09 18.09
N MET A 358 -6.32 3.85 17.89
CA MET A 358 -5.41 3.50 16.80
C MET A 358 -6.03 3.77 15.42
N LEU A 359 -7.30 3.39 15.22
CA LEU A 359 -8.02 3.62 13.97
C LEU A 359 -8.20 5.11 13.65
N LYS A 360 -8.47 5.95 14.66
CA LYS A 360 -8.53 7.42 14.49
C LYS A 360 -7.19 8.01 14.07
N LYS A 361 -6.07 7.54 14.64
CA LYS A 361 -4.71 7.97 14.23
C LYS A 361 -4.40 7.54 12.80
N LEU A 362 -4.75 6.32 12.41
CA LEU A 362 -4.59 5.83 11.04
C LEU A 362 -5.44 6.62 10.04
N GLU A 363 -6.69 6.92 10.39
CA GLU A 363 -7.58 7.75 9.58
C GLU A 363 -7.04 9.18 9.43
N GLN A 364 -6.49 9.75 10.50
CA GLN A 364 -5.80 11.04 10.42
C GLN A 364 -4.62 10.98 9.45
N ARG A 365 -3.79 9.93 9.51
CA ARG A 365 -2.67 9.71 8.57
C ARG A 365 -3.17 9.58 7.12
N ARG A 366 -4.27 8.86 6.88
CA ARG A 366 -4.95 8.79 5.56
C ARG A 366 -5.32 10.18 5.06
N ARG A 367 -5.98 10.99 5.88
CA ARG A 367 -6.38 12.37 5.52
C ARG A 367 -5.19 13.27 5.24
N GLN A 368 -4.09 13.14 5.99
CA GLN A 368 -2.86 13.87 5.72
C GLN A 368 -2.25 13.46 4.37
N TYR A 369 -2.25 12.16 4.04
CA TYR A 369 -1.81 11.71 2.72
C TYR A 369 -2.65 12.32 1.60
N VAL A 370 -3.98 12.39 1.76
CA VAL A 370 -4.87 13.01 0.74
C VAL A 370 -4.50 14.48 0.51
N LYS A 371 -4.23 15.24 1.59
CA LYS A 371 -3.76 16.63 1.48
C LYS A 371 -2.43 16.73 0.74
N PHE A 372 -1.45 15.93 1.14
CA PHE A 372 -0.15 15.83 0.47
C PHE A 372 -0.30 15.47 -1.02
N SER A 373 -1.16 14.50 -1.36
CA SER A 373 -1.41 14.12 -2.75
C SER A 373 -2.01 15.26 -3.57
N ASN A 374 -2.86 16.09 -2.97
CA ASN A 374 -3.39 17.28 -3.62
C ASN A 374 -2.32 18.35 -3.84
N GLU A 375 -1.41 18.55 -2.88
CA GLU A 375 -0.27 19.46 -3.03
C GLU A 375 0.65 19.03 -4.18
N ILE A 376 0.95 17.72 -4.27
CA ILE A 376 1.71 17.15 -5.39
C ILE A 376 1.00 17.39 -6.72
N ASN A 377 -0.33 17.23 -6.78
CA ASN A 377 -1.11 17.51 -7.99
C ASN A 377 -0.96 18.97 -8.43
N VAL A 378 -1.01 19.92 -7.50
CA VAL A 378 -0.82 21.35 -7.78
C VAL A 378 0.59 21.62 -8.34
N VAL A 379 1.63 21.03 -7.74
CA VAL A 379 3.01 21.18 -8.23
C VAL A 379 3.17 20.59 -9.64
N ILE A 380 2.65 19.39 -9.89
CA ILE A 380 2.67 18.76 -11.22
C ILE A 380 1.94 19.62 -12.25
N GLN A 381 0.79 20.20 -11.92
CA GLN A 381 0.05 21.08 -12.83
C GLN A 381 0.85 22.35 -13.19
N ARG A 382 1.53 22.96 -12.22
CA ARG A 382 2.40 24.13 -12.46
C ARG A 382 3.57 23.79 -13.40
N LEU A 383 4.18 22.62 -13.23
CA LEU A 383 5.27 22.16 -14.09
C LEU A 383 4.84 21.94 -15.55
N ARG A 384 3.54 21.72 -15.83
CA ARG A 384 3.01 21.55 -17.19
C ARG A 384 2.68 22.84 -17.92
N LEU A 385 2.69 23.99 -17.25
CA LEU A 385 2.37 25.28 -17.85
C LEU A 385 3.60 26.22 -17.95
N PRO A 386 4.79 25.80 -18.46
CA PRO A 386 5.94 26.71 -18.52
C PRO A 386 5.70 27.97 -19.38
N ASP A 387 4.86 27.87 -20.41
CA ASP A 387 4.91 28.82 -21.54
C ASP A 387 3.80 29.88 -21.56
N LEU A 388 2.81 29.87 -20.65
CA LEU A 388 1.72 30.85 -20.69
C LEU A 388 1.96 32.14 -19.88
N VAL A 389 3.01 32.20 -19.06
CA VAL A 389 3.30 33.38 -18.22
C VAL A 389 4.45 34.24 -18.79
N ALA A 390 5.29 33.68 -19.67
CA ALA A 390 6.44 34.40 -20.22
C ALA A 390 6.10 35.42 -21.34
N GLU A 391 4.92 35.34 -21.97
CA GLU A 391 4.53 36.22 -23.09
C GLU A 391 3.69 37.45 -22.68
N GLY A 392 3.38 37.64 -21.40
CA GLY A 392 2.47 38.70 -20.93
C GLY A 392 3.11 40.04 -20.51
N HIS A 393 4.41 40.27 -20.72
CA HIS A 393 5.11 41.49 -20.29
C HIS A 393 5.79 42.29 -21.43
N GLY A 394 5.44 42.01 -22.68
CA GLY A 394 5.85 42.82 -23.83
C GLY A 394 4.75 43.81 -24.26
N ASP A 395 5.09 45.10 -24.29
CA ASP A 395 4.43 46.19 -25.01
C ASP A 395 3.13 46.80 -24.44
N SER A 396 3.30 47.62 -23.39
CA SER A 396 2.60 48.90 -23.30
C SER A 396 3.55 50.02 -23.69
N LEU A 397 3.82 50.15 -25.00
CA LEU A 397 4.48 51.32 -25.57
C LEU A 397 3.58 52.54 -25.41
N SER A 398 4.09 53.49 -24.65
CA SER A 398 3.65 54.88 -24.51
C SER A 398 3.30 55.52 -25.86
N HIS A 399 2.03 55.87 -26.07
CA HIS A 399 1.65 56.89 -27.03
C HIS A 399 2.03 58.27 -26.49
N GLY A 400 3.21 58.75 -26.89
CA GLY A 400 3.61 60.14 -26.77
C GLY A 400 3.10 60.94 -27.96
N SER A 401 2.23 61.91 -27.66
CA SER A 401 1.62 62.86 -28.59
C SER A 401 2.65 63.78 -29.28
N ARG A 402 2.34 64.18 -30.51
CA ARG A 402 2.73 65.46 -31.11
C ARG A 402 1.49 66.17 -31.62
#